data_AF-A0A2G2L7P1-F1
#
_entry.id   AF-A0A2G2L7P1-F1
#
_cell.length_a   1.000
_cell.length_b   1.000
_cell.length_c   1.000
_cell.angle_alpha   90.00
_cell.angle_beta   90.00
_cell.angle_gamma   90.00
#
_symmetry.space_group_name_H-M   'P 1'
#
loop_
_entity.id
_entity.type
_entity.pdbx_description
1 polymer ?
#
loop_
_entity_poly.entity_id
_entity_poly.type
_entity_poly.pdbx_seq_one_letter_code
_entity_poly.pdbx_strand_id
1 'polypeptide(L)' 'MNSIEQSITFLGINLVYALITLLVSVFALIIIDKYVFTKIDFIEEIKKGNIAASIFQSTILIFIGLVVAVSMS' A
#
# COMPACT_ATOMS: atom_id res chain seq x y z
N MET A 1 1.94 23.00 28.29
CA MET A 1 2.14 21.67 27.68
C MET A 1 3.63 21.45 27.63
N ASN A 2 4.14 20.46 28.37
CA ASN A 2 5.58 20.18 28.42
C ASN A 2 6.05 19.58 27.08
N SER A 3 7.32 19.75 26.74
CA SER A 3 7.93 19.22 25.51
C SER A 3 7.75 17.71 25.35
N ILE A 4 7.69 16.95 26.46
CA ILE A 4 7.41 15.52 26.46
C ILE A 4 5.97 15.22 26.02
N GLU A 5 4.99 15.99 26.50
CA GLU A 5 3.58 15.82 26.12
C GLU A 5 3.38 16.10 24.63
N GLN A 6 4.03 17.15 24.12
CA GLN A 6 4.01 17.47 22.69
C GLN A 6 4.60 16.33 21.85
N SER A 7 5.74 15.76 22.25
CA SER A 7 6.35 14.62 21.56
C SER A 7 5.46 13.38 21.55
N ILE A 8 4.81 13.06 22.67
CA ILE A 8 3.88 11.90 22.76
C ILE A 8 2.64 12.13 21.90
N THR A 9 2.05 13.33 21.93
CA THR A 9 0.91 13.67 21.06
C THR A 9 1.31 13.59 19.59
N PHE A 10 2.49 14.08 19.22
CA PHE A 10 2.98 14.04 17.85
C PHE A 10 3.20 12.59 17.37
N LEU A 11 3.83 11.75 18.19
CA LEU A 11 3.99 10.32 17.91
C LEU A 11 2.64 9.61 17.77
N GLY A 12 1.69 9.89 18.66
CA GLY A 12 0.35 9.32 18.60
C GLY A 12 -0.40 9.68 17.31
N ILE A 13 -0.34 10.95 16.90
CA ILE A 13 -0.96 11.42 15.65
C ILE A 13 -0.31 10.75 14.44
N ASN A 14 1.03 10.68 14.38
CA ASN A 14 1.74 10.04 13.27
C ASN A 14 1.42 8.55 13.17
N LEU A 15 1.31 7.85 14.31
CA LEU A 15 0.95 6.44 14.31
C LEU A 15 -0.48 6.21 13.79
N VAL A 16 -1.44 7.02 14.23
CA VAL A 16 -2.81 6.97 13.72
C VAL A 16 -2.87 7.29 12.23
N TYR A 17 -2.14 8.32 11.79
CA TYR A 17 -2.05 8.70 10.39
C TYR A 17 -1.46 7.57 9.53
N ALA A 18 -0.40 6.91 10.00
CA ALA A 18 0.19 5.76 9.34
C ALA A 18 -0.80 4.59 9.20
N LEU A 19 -1.57 4.29 10.25
CA LEU A 19 -2.59 3.23 10.22
C LEU A 19 -3.72 3.55 9.24
N ILE A 20 -4.22 4.79 9.24
CA ILE A 20 -5.27 5.22 8.30
C ILE A 20 -4.75 5.15 6.87
N THR A 21 -3.53 5.64 6.63
CA THR A 21 -2.93 5.64 5.30
C THR A 21 -2.69 4.22 4.78
N LEU A 22 -2.26 3.31 5.65
CA LEU A 22 -2.12 1.89 5.31
C LEU A 22 -3.47 1.31 4.86
N LEU A 23 -4.53 1.54 5.64
CA LEU A 23 -5.88 1.07 5.30
C LEU A 23 -6.36 1.65 3.96
N VAL A 24 -6.22 2.96 3.75
CA VAL A 24 -6.62 3.63 2.51
C VAL A 24 -5.84 3.08 1.31
N SER A 25 -4.54 2.84 1.47
CA SER A 25 -3.68 2.28 0.42
C SER A 25 -4.11 0.86 0.05
N VAL A 26 -4.40 0.01 1.04
CA VAL A 26 -4.92 -1.35 0.83
C VAL A 26 -6.27 -1.32 0.10
N PHE A 27 -7.19 -0.43 0.49
CA PHE A 27 -8.47 -0.29 -0.19
C PHE A 27 -8.32 0.21 -1.62
N ALA A 28 -7.48 1.23 -1.85
CA ALA A 28 -7.21 1.76 -3.18
C ALA A 28 -6.65 0.68 -4.11
N LEU A 29 -5.78 -0.19 -3.61
CA LEU A 29 -5.28 -1.34 -4.36
C LEU A 29 -6.34 -2.35 -4.72
N ILE A 30 -7.15 -2.77 -3.75
CA ILE A 30 -8.21 -3.75 -4.00
C ILE A 30 -9.16 -3.21 -5.07
N ILE A 31 -9.43 -1.90 -5.03
CA ILE A 31 -10.23 -1.22 -6.05
C ILE A 31 -9.51 -1.22 -7.40
N ILE A 32 -8.22 -0.85 -7.46
CA ILE A 32 -7.45 -0.84 -8.71
C ILE A 32 -7.38 -2.24 -9.31
N ASP A 33 -7.02 -3.25 -8.53
CA ASP A 33 -6.93 -4.64 -8.96
C ASP A 33 -8.27 -5.12 -9.53
N LYS A 34 -9.36 -4.86 -8.80
CA LYS A 34 -10.70 -5.31 -9.17
C LYS A 34 -11.35 -4.53 -10.31
N TYR A 35 -11.12 -3.23 -10.44
CA TYR A 35 -11.76 -2.39 -11.47
C TYR A 35 -10.90 -2.24 -12.72
N VAL A 36 -9.58 -2.13 -12.59
CA VAL A 36 -8.68 -1.91 -13.72
C VAL A 36 -8.33 -3.25 -14.39
N PHE A 37 -8.23 -4.35 -13.65
CA PHE A 37 -7.80 -5.66 -14.17
C PHE A 37 -8.86 -6.76 -14.07
N THR A 38 -10.08 -6.44 -14.53
CA THR A 38 -11.25 -7.34 -14.48
C THR A 38 -11.14 -8.64 -15.30
N LYS A 39 -10.13 -8.82 -16.16
CA LYS A 39 -10.09 -9.91 -17.16
C LYS A 39 -8.89 -10.85 -17.08
N ILE A 40 -7.91 -10.60 -16.21
CA ILE A 40 -6.69 -11.41 -16.11
C ILE A 40 -6.53 -11.89 -14.67
N ASP A 41 -6.51 -13.21 -14.46
CA ASP A 41 -6.10 -13.79 -13.18
C ASP A 41 -4.57 -13.83 -13.14
N PHE A 42 -3.96 -12.79 -12.56
CA PHE A 42 -2.50 -12.70 -12.42
C PHE A 42 -1.93 -13.86 -11.61
N ILE A 43 -2.65 -14.38 -10.61
CA ILE A 43 -2.16 -15.51 -9.81
C ILE A 43 -2.09 -16.78 -10.69
N GLU A 44 -3.09 -17.01 -11.53
CA GLU A 44 -3.09 -18.14 -12.45
C GLU A 44 -2.02 -17.99 -13.54
N GLU A 45 -1.86 -16.79 -14.12
CA GLU A 45 -0.82 -16.50 -15.12
C GLU A 45 0.60 -16.66 -14.54
N ILE A 46 0.83 -16.18 -13.32
CA ILE A 46 2.10 -16.38 -12.60
C ILE A 46 2.38 -17.87 -12.39
N LYS A 47 1.36 -18.66 -11.99
CA LYS A 47 1.48 -20.13 -11.85
C LYS A 47 1.78 -20.85 -13.16
N LYS A 48 1.28 -20.32 -14.29
CA LYS A 48 1.60 -20.81 -15.65
C LYS A 48 3.00 -20.43 -16.12
N GLY A 49 3.77 -19.66 -15.34
CA GLY A 49 5.11 -19.22 -15.67
C GLY A 49 5.17 -17.93 -16.48
N ASN A 50 4.09 -17.15 -16.53
CA ASN A 50 4.07 -15.87 -17.23
C ASN A 50 4.88 -14.82 -16.46
N ILE A 51 6.10 -14.56 -16.95
CA ILE A 51 7.02 -13.59 -16.34
C ILE A 51 6.47 -12.16 -16.42
N ALA A 52 5.73 -11.81 -17.47
CA ALA A 52 5.15 -10.47 -17.61
C ALA A 52 4.10 -10.19 -16.54
N ALA A 53 3.26 -11.18 -16.21
CA ALA A 53 2.29 -11.12 -15.11
C ALA A 53 2.99 -10.92 -13.75
N SER A 54 4.10 -11.64 -13.51
CA SER A 54 4.90 -11.49 -12.29
C SER A 54 5.50 -10.09 -12.15
N ILE A 55 6.13 -9.57 -13.21
CA ILE A 55 6.74 -8.23 -13.22
C ILE A 55 5.69 -7.16 -12.96
N PHE A 56 4.52 -7.31 -13.58
CA PHE A 56 3.41 -6.39 -13.40
C PHE A 56 2.93 -6.37 -11.94
N GLN A 57 2.67 -7.54 -11.36
CA GLN A 57 2.24 -7.67 -9.97
C GLN A 57 3.29 -7.13 -8.98
N SER A 58 4.57 -7.42 -9.21
CA SER A 58 5.67 -6.89 -8.40
C SER A 58 5.76 -5.37 -8.47
N THR A 59 5.52 -4.78 -9.65
CA THR A 59 5.54 -3.31 -9.81
C THR A 59 4.41 -2.65 -9.02
N ILE A 60 3.22 -3.25 -9.03
CA ILE A 60 2.10 -2.80 -8.18
C ILE A 60 2.52 -2.84 -6.71
N LEU A 61 3.05 -3.98 -6.23
CA LEU A 61 3.52 -4.14 -4.84
C LEU A 61 4.56 -3.10 -4.43
N ILE A 62 5.52 -2.79 -5.31
CA ILE A 62 6.52 -1.75 -5.07
C ILE A 62 5.88 -0.36 -4.98
N PHE A 63 4.94 -0.05 -5.88
CA PHE A 63 4.24 1.24 -5.89
C PHE A 63 3.48 1.48 -4.58
N ILE A 64 2.89 0.43 -4.01
CA ILE A 64 2.22 0.47 -2.70
C ILE A 64 3.21 0.79 -1.60
N GLY A 65 4.32 0.04 -1.55
CA GLY A 65 5.36 0.24 -0.57
C GLY A 65 5.87 1.68 -0.59
N LEU A 66 5.98 2.26 -1.79
CA LEU A 66 6.39 3.64 -1.98
C LEU A 66 5.34 4.64 -1.48
N VAL A 67 4.06 4.46 -1.80
CA VAL A 67 2.98 5.33 -1.28
C VAL A 67 2.96 5.31 0.25
N VAL A 68 3.08 4.13 0.86
CA VAL A 68 3.14 3.99 2.32
C VAL A 68 4.38 4.66 2.90
N ALA A 69 5.55 4.44 2.31
CA ALA A 69 6.81 5.04 2.77
C ALA A 69 6.78 6.57 2.70
N VAL A 70 6.29 7.15 1.61
CA VAL A 70 6.15 8.61 1.43
C VAL A 70 5.11 9.20 2.38
N SER A 71 4.10 8.42 2.77
CA SER A 71 3.09 8.87 3.72
C SER A 71 3.60 8.94 5.17
N MET A 72 4.71 8.28 5.47
CA MET A 72 5.32 8.23 6.82
C MET A 72 6.54 9.16 6.97
N SER A 73 6.98 9.81 5.88
CA SER A 73 8.08 10.79 5.84
C SER A 73 7.55 12.21 5.90
#